data_AF-A0A5J6UJW9-F1
#
_entry.id   AF-A0A5J6UJW9-F1
#
_cell.length_a   1.000
_cell.length_b   1.000
_cell.length_c   1.000
_cell.angle_alpha   90.00
_cell.angle_beta   90.00
_cell.angle_gamma   90.00
#
_symmetry.space_group_name_H-M   'P 1'
#
loop_
_entity.id
_entity.type
_entity.pdbx_description
1 polymer ?
#
loop_
_entity_poly.entity_id
_entity_poly.type
_entity_poly.pdbx_seq_one_letter_code
_entity_poly.pdbx_strand_id
1 'polypeptide(L)'
;MDPVTEPAPRPRRKRMTGKERREQLLTIGRTLFAERGLEGTSVEEIASAAGVSKPVVYEHFGGKEGLYAVVVDREFESLLRLVTEALTSARHYRGKLEKAALGLLEYIEGNPDGFRILVRDSHGGTGTGSYASLLSEIAGEVEYILAREFDRHGYDDKFAPLYAQSLVGMVAVTGQWWLDVRKPHREDVAAHIVNLAWNGLSGLEQRPSLDPRRRRKEMERAEKRAEKIAAKEEKAAARAQRKVRRDEGADQPG
;
A
#
# COMPACT_ATOMS: atom_id res chain seq x y z
N MET A 1 -26.17 63.07 28.42
CA MET A 1 -25.97 62.72 27.00
C MET A 1 -24.91 61.65 26.97
N ASP A 2 -25.32 60.39 26.88
CA ASP A 2 -24.40 59.27 26.75
C ASP A 2 -23.91 59.19 25.29
N PRO A 3 -22.61 58.96 25.04
CA PRO A 3 -22.09 58.86 23.70
C PRO A 3 -22.51 57.51 23.09
N VAL A 4 -23.30 57.56 22.03
CA VAL A 4 -23.65 56.39 21.22
C VAL A 4 -22.35 55.84 20.63
N THR A 5 -21.91 54.69 21.13
CA THR A 5 -20.73 54.00 20.62
C THR A 5 -21.10 53.31 19.31
N GLU A 6 -20.52 53.78 18.21
CA GLU A 6 -20.76 53.26 16.87
C GLU A 6 -20.20 51.83 16.73
N PRO A 7 -20.98 50.84 16.23
CA PRO A 7 -20.52 49.47 16.16
C PRO A 7 -19.46 49.30 15.06
N ALA A 8 -18.32 48.69 15.43
CA ALA A 8 -17.20 48.44 14.54
C ALA A 8 -17.61 47.64 13.27
N PRO A 9 -17.01 47.93 12.10
CA PRO A 9 -17.35 47.29 10.84
C PRO A 9 -17.04 45.78 10.88
N ARG A 10 -18.06 44.96 10.61
CA ARG A 10 -17.93 43.50 10.54
C ARG A 10 -16.93 43.12 9.43
N PRO A 11 -15.99 42.20 9.69
CA PRO A 11 -15.02 41.79 8.68
C PRO A 11 -15.73 41.20 7.46
N ARG A 12 -15.45 41.77 6.28
CA ARG A 12 -15.96 41.25 5.00
C ARG A 12 -15.44 39.83 4.80
N ARG A 13 -16.33 38.82 4.93
CA ARG A 13 -16.01 37.42 4.59
C ARG A 13 -15.46 37.39 3.16
N LYS A 14 -14.19 36.99 3.02
CA LYS A 14 -13.54 36.81 1.72
C LYS A 14 -14.38 35.85 0.88
N ARG A 15 -14.79 36.29 -0.31
CA ARG A 15 -15.59 35.47 -1.23
C ARG A 15 -14.71 34.29 -1.67
N MET A 16 -15.18 33.06 -1.45
CA MET A 16 -14.48 31.86 -1.92
C MET A 16 -14.38 31.88 -3.45
N THR A 17 -13.21 31.51 -3.96
CA THR A 17 -12.95 31.24 -5.38
C THR A 17 -13.65 29.95 -5.82
N GLY A 18 -13.82 29.78 -7.14
CA GLY A 18 -14.38 28.53 -7.69
C GLY A 18 -13.56 27.29 -7.34
N LYS A 19 -12.23 27.41 -7.22
CA LYS A 19 -11.35 26.32 -6.80
C LYS A 19 -11.55 25.95 -5.33
N GLU A 20 -11.59 26.94 -4.43
CA GLU A 20 -11.89 26.72 -3.01
C GLU A 20 -13.28 26.10 -2.84
N ARG A 21 -14.24 26.50 -3.68
CA ARG A 21 -15.58 25.91 -3.67
C ARG A 21 -15.56 24.44 -4.08
N ARG A 22 -14.85 24.12 -5.15
CA ARG A 22 -14.71 22.75 -5.64
C ARG A 22 -14.09 21.84 -4.58
N GLU A 23 -13.04 22.29 -3.90
CA GLU A 23 -12.40 21.53 -2.81
C GLU A 23 -13.32 21.35 -1.59
N GLN A 24 -14.11 22.38 -1.25
CA GLN A 24 -15.10 22.25 -0.18
C GLN A 24 -16.14 21.18 -0.50
N LEU A 25 -16.67 21.18 -1.73
CA LEU A 25 -17.64 20.18 -2.19
C LEU A 25 -17.04 18.77 -2.19
N LEU A 26 -15.78 18.60 -2.58
CA LEU A 26 -15.08 17.32 -2.47
C LEU A 26 -14.96 16.83 -1.03
N THR A 27 -14.56 17.72 -0.12
CA THR A 27 -14.38 17.38 1.30
C THR A 27 -15.70 16.94 1.94
N ILE A 28 -16.77 17.68 1.66
CA ILE A 28 -18.12 17.38 2.17
C ILE A 28 -18.67 16.11 1.53
N GLY A 29 -18.55 15.98 0.21
CA GLY A 29 -18.96 14.78 -0.53
C GLY A 29 -18.28 13.54 0.02
N ARG A 30 -16.96 13.57 0.21
CA ARG A 30 -16.19 12.47 0.80
C ARG A 30 -16.75 12.03 2.15
N THR A 31 -17.05 12.98 3.03
CA THR A 31 -17.58 12.66 4.37
C THR A 31 -18.95 11.98 4.26
N LEU A 32 -19.87 12.54 3.46
CA LEU A 32 -21.21 11.99 3.28
C LEU A 32 -21.20 10.60 2.60
N PHE A 33 -20.37 10.43 1.57
CA PHE A 33 -20.24 9.14 0.87
C PHE A 33 -19.61 8.06 1.76
N ALA A 34 -18.66 8.41 2.62
CA ALA A 34 -18.09 7.46 3.57
C ALA A 34 -19.14 6.97 4.58
N GLU A 35 -19.96 7.88 5.09
CA GLU A 35 -21.02 7.53 6.06
C GLU A 35 -22.15 6.72 5.42
N ARG A 36 -22.65 7.14 4.26
CA ARG A 36 -23.95 6.68 3.72
C ARG A 36 -23.86 5.96 2.39
N GLY A 37 -22.71 6.04 1.71
CA GLY A 37 -22.52 5.52 0.36
C GLY A 37 -23.12 6.43 -0.70
N LEU A 38 -22.91 6.09 -1.97
CA LEU A 38 -23.40 6.86 -3.12
C LEU A 38 -24.94 6.91 -3.17
N GLU A 39 -25.58 5.76 -2.96
CA GLU A 39 -27.04 5.66 -2.99
C GLU A 39 -27.70 6.41 -1.83
N GLY A 40 -27.11 6.33 -0.63
CA GLY A 40 -27.61 6.99 0.58
C GLY A 40 -27.30 8.48 0.67
N THR A 41 -26.69 9.08 -0.35
CA THR A 41 -26.34 10.51 -0.40
C THR A 41 -27.11 11.21 -1.52
N SER A 42 -27.67 12.38 -1.25
CA SER A 42 -28.36 13.21 -2.25
C SER A 42 -27.60 14.50 -2.57
N VAL A 43 -27.86 15.08 -3.75
CA VAL A 43 -27.27 16.37 -4.16
C VAL A 43 -27.77 17.51 -3.28
N GLU A 44 -29.01 17.41 -2.82
CA GLU A 44 -29.66 18.28 -1.85
C GLU A 44 -28.84 18.39 -0.56
N GLU A 45 -28.45 17.26 0.01
CA GLU A 45 -27.69 17.19 1.26
C GLU A 45 -26.27 17.73 1.08
N ILE A 46 -25.60 17.39 -0.03
CA ILE A 46 -24.28 17.92 -0.37
C ILE A 46 -24.33 19.46 -0.48
N ALA A 47 -25.30 19.99 -1.22
CA ALA A 47 -25.47 21.42 -1.42
C ALA A 47 -25.77 22.14 -0.09
N SER A 48 -26.67 21.56 0.71
CA SER A 48 -27.05 22.09 2.03
C SER A 48 -25.85 22.13 2.98
N ALA A 49 -25.10 21.03 3.09
CA ALA A 49 -23.90 20.93 3.93
C ALA A 49 -22.81 21.91 3.48
N ALA A 50 -22.68 22.16 2.17
CA ALA A 50 -21.72 23.11 1.62
C ALA A 50 -22.17 24.58 1.67
N GLY A 51 -23.43 24.84 2.04
CA GLY A 51 -24.02 26.19 2.03
C GLY A 51 -24.12 26.77 0.63
N VAL A 52 -24.44 25.94 -0.38
CA VAL A 52 -24.64 26.34 -1.78
C VAL A 52 -25.97 25.84 -2.33
N SER A 53 -26.35 26.31 -3.50
CA SER A 53 -27.53 25.81 -4.22
C SER A 53 -27.18 24.55 -5.03
N LYS A 54 -28.18 23.69 -5.31
CA LYS A 54 -27.97 22.46 -6.12
C LYS A 54 -27.30 22.72 -7.47
N PRO A 55 -27.65 23.78 -8.23
CA PRO A 55 -27.00 24.06 -9.51
C PRO A 55 -25.48 24.19 -9.42
N VAL A 56 -24.94 24.65 -8.29
CA VAL A 56 -23.49 24.75 -8.08
C VAL A 56 -22.82 23.37 -8.04
N VAL A 57 -23.49 22.36 -7.46
CA VAL A 57 -22.96 20.98 -7.45
C VAL A 57 -22.97 20.40 -8.87
N TYR A 58 -24.06 20.60 -9.61
CA TYR A 58 -24.16 20.18 -11.01
C TYR A 58 -23.16 20.88 -11.92
N GLU A 59 -22.92 22.18 -11.72
CA GLU A 59 -21.94 22.95 -12.48
C GLU A 59 -20.52 22.40 -12.31
N HIS A 60 -20.15 22.03 -11.08
CA HIS A 60 -18.79 21.55 -10.79
C HIS A 60 -18.56 20.07 -11.11
N PHE A 61 -19.59 19.22 -10.98
CA PHE A 61 -19.42 17.77 -10.99
C PHE A 61 -20.47 17.00 -11.81
N GLY A 62 -21.48 17.66 -12.37
CA GLY A 62 -22.55 17.00 -13.11
C GLY A 62 -23.52 16.18 -12.26
N GLY A 63 -23.39 16.19 -10.93
CA GLY A 63 -24.24 15.43 -10.01
C GLY A 63 -23.45 14.79 -8.88
N LYS A 64 -24.12 13.91 -8.11
CA LYS A 64 -23.46 13.18 -7.01
C LYS A 64 -22.54 12.08 -7.52
N GLU A 65 -22.87 11.47 -8.67
CA GLU A 65 -22.12 10.40 -9.31
C GLU A 65 -20.78 10.92 -9.81
N GLY A 66 -20.77 12.07 -10.48
CA GLY A 66 -19.52 12.71 -10.91
C GLY A 66 -18.69 13.23 -9.74
N LEU A 67 -19.32 13.72 -8.67
CA LEU A 67 -18.59 14.07 -7.45
C LEU A 67 -17.95 12.83 -6.80
N TYR A 68 -18.69 11.73 -6.71
CA TYR A 68 -18.20 10.46 -6.17
C TYR A 68 -17.04 9.90 -6.97
N ALA A 69 -17.14 9.89 -8.31
CA ALA A 69 -16.06 9.45 -9.19
C ALA A 69 -14.76 10.24 -8.93
N VAL A 70 -14.86 11.58 -8.84
CA VAL A 70 -13.68 12.42 -8.54
C VAL A 70 -13.11 12.13 -7.15
N VAL A 71 -13.94 11.82 -6.16
CA VAL A 71 -13.46 11.42 -4.83
C VAL A 71 -12.74 10.07 -4.91
N VAL A 72 -13.33 9.06 -5.55
CA VAL A 72 -12.72 7.74 -5.74
C VAL A 72 -11.38 7.87 -6.46
N ASP A 73 -11.33 8.56 -7.59
CA ASP A 73 -10.10 8.75 -8.38
C ASP A 73 -8.99 9.40 -7.53
N ARG A 74 -9.34 10.44 -6.75
CA ARG A 74 -8.37 11.13 -5.91
C ARG A 74 -7.80 10.22 -4.82
N GLU A 75 -8.65 9.45 -4.16
CA GLU A 75 -8.22 8.54 -3.09
C GLU A 75 -7.45 7.34 -3.67
N PHE A 76 -7.86 6.84 -4.84
CA PHE A 76 -7.16 5.81 -5.61
C PHE A 76 -5.74 6.25 -5.94
N GLU A 77 -5.60 7.42 -6.58
CA GLU A 77 -4.30 7.95 -6.96
C GLU A 77 -3.41 8.23 -5.75
N SER A 78 -3.99 8.71 -4.65
CA SER A 78 -3.25 8.98 -3.42
C SER A 78 -2.66 7.71 -2.84
N LEU A 79 -3.47 6.65 -2.75
CA LEU A 79 -3.03 5.38 -2.19
C LEU A 79 -2.05 4.65 -3.13
N LEU A 80 -2.30 4.66 -4.45
CA LEU A 80 -1.41 4.08 -5.44
C LEU A 80 -0.02 4.74 -5.37
N ARG A 81 0.04 6.08 -5.42
CA ARG A 81 1.32 6.82 -5.31
C ARG A 81 2.09 6.46 -4.04
N LEU A 82 1.40 6.38 -2.91
CA LEU A 82 2.02 6.03 -1.63
C LEU A 82 2.67 4.64 -1.68
N VAL A 83 1.97 3.65 -2.23
CA VAL A 83 2.46 2.27 -2.28
C VAL A 83 3.59 2.15 -3.30
N THR A 84 3.46 2.73 -4.50
CA THR A 84 4.51 2.73 -5.51
C THR A 84 5.79 3.43 -4.99
N GLU A 85 5.67 4.54 -4.25
CA GLU A 85 6.82 5.21 -3.62
C GLU A 85 7.48 4.32 -2.55
N ALA A 86 6.68 3.63 -1.73
CA ALA A 86 7.20 2.68 -0.76
C ALA A 86 7.97 1.51 -1.42
N LEU A 87 7.41 0.97 -2.51
CA LEU A 87 8.01 -0.13 -3.28
C LEU A 87 9.27 0.31 -4.03
N THR A 88 9.40 1.56 -4.46
CA THR A 88 10.57 2.04 -5.22
C THR A 88 11.68 2.60 -4.33
N SER A 89 11.35 3.24 -3.21
CA SER A 89 12.32 3.99 -2.39
C SER A 89 13.22 3.14 -1.48
N ALA A 90 12.82 1.91 -1.13
CA ALA A 90 13.62 1.07 -0.24
C ALA A 90 14.67 0.22 -0.99
N ARG A 91 15.91 0.22 -0.49
CA ARG A 91 17.05 -0.53 -1.06
C ARG A 91 16.92 -2.06 -0.90
N HIS A 92 16.27 -2.52 0.16
CA HIS A 92 16.11 -3.95 0.47
C HIS A 92 14.64 -4.35 0.50
N TYR A 93 14.33 -5.60 0.15
CA TYR A 93 12.95 -6.10 0.03
C TYR A 93 12.15 -6.01 1.34
N ARG A 94 12.78 -6.31 2.49
CA ARG A 94 12.15 -6.15 3.80
C ARG A 94 11.72 -4.69 4.04
N GLY A 95 12.57 -3.73 3.70
CA GLY A 95 12.26 -2.31 3.82
C GLY A 95 11.10 -1.86 2.90
N LYS A 96 10.91 -2.51 1.74
CA LYS A 96 9.74 -2.26 0.88
C LYS A 96 8.45 -2.69 1.59
N LEU A 97 8.44 -3.87 2.21
CA LEU A 97 7.30 -4.36 3.00
C LEU A 97 7.01 -3.44 4.21
N GLU A 98 8.05 -3.03 4.94
CA GLU A 98 7.93 -2.13 6.09
C GLU A 98 7.27 -0.80 5.70
N LYS A 99 7.78 -0.16 4.64
CA LYS A 99 7.21 1.11 4.15
C LYS A 99 5.80 0.96 3.61
N ALA A 100 5.51 -0.11 2.87
CA ALA A 100 4.18 -0.32 2.29
C ALA A 100 3.13 -0.58 3.38
N ALA A 101 3.44 -1.43 4.35
CA ALA A 101 2.53 -1.74 5.46
C ALA A 101 2.29 -0.50 6.35
N LEU A 102 3.37 0.19 6.75
CA LEU A 102 3.25 1.39 7.58
C LEU A 102 2.51 2.50 6.83
N GLY A 103 2.88 2.77 5.58
CA GLY A 103 2.27 3.83 4.79
C GLY A 103 0.77 3.61 4.53
N LEU A 104 0.34 2.37 4.30
CA LEU A 104 -1.11 2.08 4.21
C LEU A 104 -1.81 2.42 5.53
N LEU A 105 -1.27 2.00 6.67
CA LEU A 105 -1.90 2.23 7.98
C LEU A 105 -1.88 3.72 8.35
N GLU A 106 -0.82 4.46 8.03
CA GLU A 106 -0.75 5.92 8.15
C GLU A 106 -1.81 6.61 7.29
N TYR A 107 -2.00 6.16 6.05
CA TYR A 107 -3.07 6.66 5.18
C TYR A 107 -4.46 6.38 5.77
N ILE A 108 -4.71 5.17 6.28
CA ILE A 108 -5.97 4.78 6.91
C ILE A 108 -6.25 5.60 8.17
N GLU A 109 -5.23 5.96 8.94
CA GLU A 109 -5.34 6.82 10.12
C GLU A 109 -5.64 8.28 9.75
N GLY A 110 -4.95 8.83 8.76
CA GLY A 110 -5.14 10.21 8.32
C GLY A 110 -6.38 10.44 7.44
N ASN A 111 -6.84 9.42 6.71
CA ASN A 111 -7.92 9.50 5.72
C ASN A 111 -8.92 8.33 5.83
N PRO A 112 -9.55 8.11 6.99
CA PRO A 112 -10.45 6.98 7.21
C PRO A 112 -11.64 6.97 6.22
N ASP A 113 -12.20 8.13 5.92
CA ASP A 113 -13.35 8.26 5.01
C ASP A 113 -12.99 7.93 3.56
N GLY A 114 -11.82 8.39 3.11
CA GLY A 114 -11.30 8.08 1.78
C GLY A 114 -11.09 6.58 1.61
N PHE A 115 -10.47 5.93 2.61
CA PHE A 115 -10.28 4.48 2.57
C PHE A 115 -11.61 3.70 2.62
N ARG A 116 -12.60 4.12 3.43
CA ARG A 116 -13.94 3.50 3.44
C ARG A 116 -14.62 3.55 2.07
N ILE A 117 -14.52 4.69 1.38
CA ILE A 117 -15.08 4.86 0.04
C ILE A 117 -14.44 3.87 -0.93
N LEU A 118 -13.10 3.82 -0.96
CA LEU A 118 -12.38 2.87 -1.81
C LEU A 118 -12.84 1.43 -1.55
N VAL A 119 -12.80 0.99 -0.30
CA VAL A 119 -13.17 -0.37 0.09
C VAL A 119 -14.60 -0.72 -0.31
N ARG A 120 -15.55 0.21 -0.19
CA ARG A 120 -16.95 -0.02 -0.56
C ARG A 120 -17.14 -0.20 -2.06
N ASP A 121 -16.32 0.46 -2.87
CA ASP A 121 -16.38 0.41 -4.33
C ASP A 121 -15.94 -0.96 -4.92
N SER A 122 -15.36 -1.85 -4.09
CA SER A 122 -14.91 -3.18 -4.50
C SER A 122 -16.00 -4.15 -4.98
N HIS A 123 -17.28 -3.88 -4.69
CA HIS A 123 -18.39 -4.81 -4.96
C HIS A 123 -19.40 -4.31 -6.02
N GLY A 124 -19.17 -3.16 -6.67
CA GLY A 124 -20.20 -2.59 -7.57
C GLY A 124 -19.79 -1.53 -8.58
N GLY A 125 -18.51 -1.11 -8.66
CA GLY A 125 -18.10 -0.06 -9.60
C GLY A 125 -17.84 -0.60 -11.01
N THR A 126 -18.61 -0.16 -12.01
CA THR A 126 -18.24 -0.23 -13.44
C THR A 126 -17.25 0.88 -13.85
N GLY A 127 -16.80 1.69 -12.89
CA GLY A 127 -15.84 2.77 -13.09
C GLY A 127 -14.40 2.28 -13.11
N THR A 128 -13.58 2.95 -13.93
CA THR A 128 -12.12 2.96 -13.79
C THR A 128 -11.79 3.58 -12.43
N GLY A 129 -11.12 2.86 -11.51
CA GLY A 129 -10.76 3.40 -10.19
C GLY A 129 -11.24 2.59 -8.97
N SER A 130 -11.81 1.39 -9.16
CA SER A 130 -12.23 0.56 -8.03
C SER A 130 -11.06 0.10 -7.14
N TYR A 131 -11.33 -0.18 -5.87
CA TYR A 131 -10.33 -0.74 -4.95
C TYR A 131 -9.79 -2.10 -5.41
N ALA A 132 -10.61 -2.92 -6.06
CA ALA A 132 -10.15 -4.19 -6.64
C ALA A 132 -9.11 -3.96 -7.77
N SER A 133 -9.32 -2.93 -8.58
CA SER A 133 -8.36 -2.52 -9.62
C SER A 133 -7.06 -2.00 -8.99
N LEU A 134 -7.15 -1.21 -7.92
CA LEU A 134 -5.99 -0.72 -7.17
C LEU A 134 -5.15 -1.88 -6.61
N LEU A 135 -5.80 -2.85 -5.96
CA LEU A 135 -5.12 -4.04 -5.44
C LEU A 135 -4.47 -4.86 -6.56
N SER A 136 -5.12 -4.97 -7.72
CA SER A 136 -4.58 -5.68 -8.87
C SER A 136 -3.35 -4.98 -9.46
N GLU A 137 -3.38 -3.64 -9.54
CA GLU A 137 -2.26 -2.84 -10.02
C GLU A 137 -1.05 -2.95 -9.08
N ILE A 138 -1.26 -2.82 -7.77
CA ILE A 138 -0.21 -3.02 -6.76
C ILE A 138 0.33 -4.46 -6.80
N ALA A 139 -0.54 -5.46 -6.97
CA ALA A 139 -0.12 -6.85 -7.10
C ALA A 139 0.77 -7.07 -8.33
N GLY A 140 0.49 -6.39 -9.45
CA GLY A 140 1.36 -6.41 -10.63
C GLY A 140 2.76 -5.84 -10.37
N GLU A 141 2.85 -4.73 -9.63
CA GLU A 141 4.15 -4.17 -9.22
C GLU A 141 4.93 -5.14 -8.32
N VAL A 142 4.26 -5.74 -7.34
CA VAL A 142 4.88 -6.72 -6.42
C VAL A 142 5.29 -7.99 -7.16
N GLU A 143 4.47 -8.47 -8.09
CA GLU A 143 4.77 -9.62 -8.96
C GLU A 143 6.07 -9.39 -9.73
N TYR A 144 6.22 -8.23 -10.38
CA TYR A 144 7.43 -7.90 -11.12
C TYR A 144 8.68 -7.96 -10.24
N ILE A 145 8.59 -7.50 -8.99
CA ILE A 145 9.68 -7.57 -8.02
C ILE A 145 9.99 -9.02 -7.63
N LEU A 146 8.96 -9.81 -7.32
CA LEU A 146 9.11 -11.20 -6.88
C LEU A 146 9.62 -12.11 -7.98
N ALA A 147 9.12 -11.99 -9.22
CA ALA A 147 9.53 -12.81 -10.35
C ALA A 147 11.05 -12.71 -10.59
N ARG A 148 11.59 -11.48 -10.53
CA ARG A 148 13.04 -11.23 -10.65
C ARG A 148 13.86 -11.88 -9.54
N GLU A 149 13.31 -11.94 -8.33
CA GLU A 149 13.99 -12.55 -7.19
C GLU A 149 13.90 -14.07 -7.23
N PHE A 150 12.77 -14.61 -7.67
CA PHE A 150 12.54 -16.05 -7.81
C PHE A 150 13.51 -16.66 -8.82
N ASP A 151 13.67 -16.03 -9.98
CA ASP A 151 14.62 -16.44 -11.01
C ASP A 151 16.07 -16.51 -10.47
N ARG A 152 16.47 -15.53 -9.64
CA ARG A 152 17.81 -15.48 -9.02
C ARG A 152 18.05 -16.57 -7.98
N HIS A 153 17.01 -16.99 -7.26
CA HIS A 153 17.11 -17.93 -6.14
C HIS A 153 16.64 -19.35 -6.47
N GLY A 154 16.34 -19.63 -7.74
CA GLY A 154 15.96 -20.95 -8.22
C GLY A 154 14.54 -21.37 -7.83
N TYR A 155 13.66 -20.39 -7.60
CA TYR A 155 12.22 -20.58 -7.49
C TYR A 155 11.57 -20.48 -8.87
N ASP A 156 10.40 -21.10 -9.02
CA ASP A 156 9.62 -21.06 -10.26
C ASP A 156 8.81 -19.75 -10.29
N ASP A 157 9.23 -18.83 -11.16
CA ASP A 157 8.71 -17.46 -11.29
C ASP A 157 7.23 -17.41 -11.67
N LYS A 158 6.69 -18.47 -12.29
CA LYS A 158 5.25 -18.59 -12.59
C LYS A 158 4.35 -18.51 -11.35
N PHE A 159 4.91 -18.72 -10.16
CA PHE A 159 4.18 -18.57 -8.89
C PHE A 159 4.30 -17.16 -8.29
N ALA A 160 5.13 -16.27 -8.83
CA ALA A 160 5.23 -14.88 -8.37
C ALA A 160 3.87 -14.15 -8.29
N PRO A 161 2.94 -14.30 -9.27
CA PRO A 161 1.61 -13.69 -9.16
C PRO A 161 0.85 -14.16 -7.91
N LEU A 162 0.94 -15.44 -7.56
CA LEU A 162 0.28 -16.01 -6.39
C LEU A 162 0.82 -15.40 -5.08
N TYR A 163 2.13 -15.27 -4.96
CA TYR A 163 2.74 -14.66 -3.77
C TYR A 163 2.45 -13.16 -3.70
N ALA A 164 2.47 -12.45 -4.83
CA ALA A 164 2.12 -11.03 -4.88
C ALA A 164 0.68 -10.78 -4.38
N GLN A 165 -0.29 -11.54 -4.91
CA GLN A 165 -1.68 -11.50 -4.45
C GLN A 165 -1.80 -11.78 -2.95
N SER A 166 -1.07 -12.79 -2.45
CA SER A 166 -1.08 -13.17 -1.03
C SER A 166 -0.54 -12.06 -0.12
N LEU A 167 0.56 -11.41 -0.53
CA LEU A 167 1.17 -10.31 0.24
C LEU A 167 0.30 -9.05 0.21
N VAL A 168 -0.18 -8.65 -0.98
CA VAL A 168 -1.05 -7.49 -1.13
C VAL A 168 -2.33 -7.69 -0.35
N GLY A 169 -2.97 -8.86 -0.47
CA GLY A 169 -4.15 -9.22 0.31
C GLY A 169 -3.90 -9.20 1.82
N MET A 170 -2.77 -9.74 2.30
CA MET A 170 -2.41 -9.71 3.71
C MET A 170 -2.36 -8.28 4.27
N VAL A 171 -1.71 -7.35 3.54
CA VAL A 171 -1.60 -5.95 3.98
C VAL A 171 -2.96 -5.24 3.86
N ALA A 172 -3.62 -5.37 2.72
CA ALA A 172 -4.88 -4.70 2.40
C ALA A 172 -6.03 -5.12 3.33
N VAL A 173 -6.26 -6.43 3.47
CA VAL A 173 -7.36 -6.98 4.28
C VAL A 173 -7.11 -6.73 5.77
N THR A 174 -5.86 -6.78 6.23
CA THR A 174 -5.54 -6.40 7.62
C THR A 174 -5.77 -4.91 7.85
N GLY A 175 -5.43 -4.06 6.87
CA GLY A 175 -5.74 -2.62 6.91
C GLY A 175 -7.25 -2.35 6.99
N GLN A 176 -8.05 -3.08 6.21
CA GLN A 176 -9.52 -3.02 6.28
C GLN A 176 -10.05 -3.39 7.66
N TRP A 177 -9.55 -4.47 8.26
CA TRP A 177 -9.92 -4.82 9.62
C TRP A 177 -9.49 -3.74 10.64
N TRP A 178 -8.29 -3.19 10.49
CA TRP A 178 -7.76 -2.20 11.41
C TRP A 178 -8.45 -0.84 11.34
N LEU A 179 -9.01 -0.48 10.18
CA LEU A 179 -9.84 0.71 9.98
C LEU A 179 -10.95 0.83 11.03
N ASP A 180 -11.55 -0.30 11.41
CA ASP A 180 -12.64 -0.38 12.36
C ASP A 180 -12.14 -0.64 13.80
N VAL A 181 -11.16 -1.52 13.99
CA VAL A 181 -10.70 -1.92 15.34
C VAL A 181 -9.78 -0.90 15.99
N ARG A 182 -8.90 -0.24 15.21
CA ARG A 182 -7.93 0.77 15.66
C ARG A 182 -7.01 0.37 16.81
N LYS A 183 -6.91 -0.94 17.09
CA LYS A 183 -6.02 -1.53 18.09
C LYS A 183 -5.46 -2.86 17.56
N PRO A 184 -4.17 -3.17 17.77
CA PRO A 184 -3.14 -2.35 18.42
C PRO A 184 -2.72 -1.12 17.60
N HIS A 185 -1.72 -0.36 18.06
CA HIS A 185 -1.27 0.85 17.35
C HIS A 185 -0.71 0.49 15.96
N ARG A 186 -0.75 1.43 15.02
CA ARG A 186 -0.38 1.15 13.62
C ARG A 186 1.02 0.56 13.46
N GLU A 187 1.99 0.99 14.28
CA GLU A 187 3.36 0.48 14.25
C GLU A 187 3.43 -1.00 14.65
N ASP A 188 2.65 -1.41 15.65
CA ASP A 188 2.57 -2.81 16.06
C ASP A 188 1.93 -3.66 14.96
N VAL A 189 0.84 -3.18 14.37
CA VAL A 189 0.17 -3.87 13.25
C VAL A 189 1.12 -4.04 12.08
N ALA A 190 1.82 -2.97 11.68
CA ALA A 190 2.82 -3.00 10.63
C ALA A 190 3.93 -4.02 10.95
N ALA A 191 4.50 -3.95 12.16
CA ALA A 191 5.57 -4.84 12.59
C ALA A 191 5.14 -6.32 12.53
N HIS A 192 3.92 -6.65 12.96
CA HIS A 192 3.40 -8.01 12.93
C HIS A 192 3.12 -8.51 11.50
N ILE A 193 2.55 -7.66 10.62
CA ILE A 193 2.36 -8.00 9.19
C ILE A 193 3.71 -8.26 8.52
N VAL A 194 4.67 -7.35 8.69
CA VAL A 194 6.01 -7.47 8.11
C VAL A 194 6.71 -8.71 8.65
N ASN A 195 6.63 -8.97 9.96
CA ASN A 195 7.26 -10.13 10.57
C ASN A 195 6.71 -11.43 9.97
N LEU A 196 5.38 -11.55 9.83
CA LEU A 196 4.75 -12.72 9.23
C LEU A 196 5.17 -12.89 7.76
N ALA A 197 5.03 -11.83 6.96
CA ALA A 197 5.36 -11.85 5.54
C ALA A 197 6.85 -12.16 5.30
N TRP A 198 7.75 -11.50 6.02
CA TRP A 198 9.19 -11.67 5.86
C TRP A 198 9.64 -13.07 6.26
N ASN A 199 9.23 -13.56 7.44
CA ASN A 199 9.63 -14.91 7.85
C ASN A 199 9.05 -15.97 6.90
N GLY A 200 7.82 -15.79 6.41
CA GLY A 200 7.23 -16.66 5.39
C GLY A 200 8.01 -16.66 4.07
N LEU A 201 8.35 -15.49 3.52
CA LEU A 201 9.10 -15.37 2.26
C LEU A 201 10.55 -15.86 2.38
N SER A 202 11.20 -15.57 3.50
CA SER A 202 12.60 -15.97 3.74
C SER A 202 12.78 -17.48 3.90
N GLY A 203 11.72 -18.19 4.28
CA GLY A 203 11.70 -19.62 4.53
C GLY A 203 11.00 -20.45 3.44
N LEU A 204 10.83 -19.91 2.22
CA LEU A 204 10.10 -20.63 1.18
C LEU A 204 10.79 -21.93 0.77
N GLU A 205 9.99 -22.98 0.64
CA GLU A 205 10.43 -24.23 0.01
C GLU A 205 10.37 -24.08 -1.51
N GLN A 206 11.41 -24.52 -2.24
CA GLN A 206 11.40 -24.51 -3.72
C GLN A 206 10.25 -25.35 -4.31
N ARG A 207 9.82 -26.39 -3.60
CA ARG A 207 8.80 -27.34 -4.03
C ARG A 207 7.89 -27.70 -2.85
N PRO A 208 7.00 -26.78 -2.43
CA PRO A 208 6.14 -27.01 -1.28
C PRO A 208 5.19 -28.18 -1.54
N SER A 209 4.88 -28.94 -0.49
CA SER A 209 3.94 -30.05 -0.58
C SER A 209 3.10 -30.23 0.68
N LEU A 210 1.80 -30.46 0.49
CA LEU A 210 0.88 -30.82 1.56
C LEU A 210 1.06 -32.29 2.02
N ASP A 211 1.71 -33.15 1.23
CA ASP A 211 2.04 -34.53 1.63
C ASP A 211 3.25 -34.53 2.59
N PRO A 212 3.09 -34.97 3.86
CA PRO A 212 4.16 -34.99 4.84
C PRO A 212 5.39 -35.81 4.40
N ARG A 213 5.18 -36.91 3.67
CA ARG A 213 6.28 -37.78 3.21
C ARG A 213 7.11 -37.06 2.15
N ARG A 214 6.42 -36.43 1.19
CA ARG A 214 7.07 -35.64 0.14
C ARG A 214 7.78 -34.42 0.72
N ARG A 215 7.13 -33.70 1.65
CA ARG A 215 7.75 -32.55 2.35
C ARG A 215 9.04 -32.94 3.06
N ARG A 216 9.02 -34.00 3.88
CA ARG A 216 10.23 -34.49 4.56
C ARG A 216 11.35 -34.82 3.57
N LYS A 217 11.03 -35.51 2.49
CA LYS A 217 12.00 -35.89 1.46
C LYS A 217 12.60 -34.67 0.76
N GLU A 218 11.82 -33.63 0.49
CA GLU A 218 12.32 -32.38 -0.10
C GLU A 218 13.17 -31.58 0.91
N MET A 219 12.79 -31.52 2.20
CA MET A 219 13.63 -30.91 3.24
C MET A 219 15.00 -31.59 3.36
N GLU A 220 15.04 -32.93 3.42
CA GLU A 220 16.30 -33.69 3.45
C GLU A 220 17.15 -33.45 2.18
N ARG A 221 16.50 -33.23 1.03
CA ARG A 221 17.20 -32.88 -0.22
C ARG A 221 17.74 -31.46 -0.18
N ALA A 222 16.99 -30.50 0.36
CA ALA A 222 17.39 -29.11 0.51
C ALA A 222 18.57 -28.99 1.48
N GLU A 223 18.52 -29.66 2.63
CA GLU A 223 19.61 -29.71 3.61
C GLU A 223 20.91 -30.24 2.97
N LYS A 224 20.84 -31.40 2.29
CA LYS A 224 21.99 -31.96 1.56
C LYS A 224 22.52 -31.04 0.46
N ARG A 225 21.67 -30.22 -0.17
CA ARG A 225 22.11 -29.22 -1.15
C ARG A 225 22.80 -28.05 -0.47
N ALA A 226 22.26 -27.56 0.65
CA ALA A 226 22.84 -26.47 1.44
C ALA A 226 24.22 -26.86 1.98
N GLU A 227 24.37 -28.06 2.55
CA GLU A 227 25.66 -28.60 3.00
C GLU A 227 26.70 -28.65 1.87
N LYS A 228 26.28 -29.10 0.68
CA LYS A 228 27.16 -29.16 -0.51
C LYS A 228 27.58 -27.77 -0.98
N ILE A 229 26.68 -26.79 -0.96
CA ILE A 229 26.97 -25.41 -1.33
C ILE A 229 27.97 -24.81 -0.33
N ALA A 230 27.68 -24.92 0.98
CA ALA A 230 28.56 -24.44 2.04
C ALA A 230 29.97 -25.04 1.94
N ALA A 231 30.08 -26.36 1.74
CA ALA A 231 31.36 -27.04 1.56
C ALA A 231 32.12 -26.59 0.29
N LYS A 232 31.40 -26.19 -0.78
CA LYS A 232 32.01 -25.65 -2.01
C LYS A 232 32.51 -24.23 -1.80
N GLU A 233 31.75 -23.39 -1.10
CA GLU A 233 32.12 -22.01 -0.76
C GLU A 233 33.33 -21.97 0.18
N GLU A 234 33.35 -22.80 1.22
CA GLU A 234 34.50 -22.92 2.13
C GLU A 234 35.78 -23.30 1.36
N LYS A 235 35.69 -24.29 0.45
CA LYS A 235 36.80 -24.69 -0.41
C LYS A 235 37.22 -23.57 -1.36
N ALA A 236 36.29 -22.80 -1.91
CA ALA A 236 36.59 -21.66 -2.78
C ALA A 236 37.27 -20.52 -2.00
N ALA A 237 36.79 -20.20 -0.80
CA ALA A 237 37.39 -19.21 0.09
C ALA A 237 38.81 -19.62 0.51
N ALA A 238 39.01 -20.88 0.89
CA ALA A 238 40.34 -21.41 1.23
C ALA A 238 41.32 -21.34 0.04
N ARG A 239 40.84 -21.59 -1.19
CA ARG A 239 41.65 -21.43 -2.42
C ARG A 239 41.98 -19.97 -2.70
N ALA A 240 41.03 -19.05 -2.53
CA ALA A 240 41.25 -17.62 -2.71
C ALA A 240 42.27 -17.08 -1.71
N GLN A 241 42.15 -17.44 -0.42
CA GLN A 241 43.11 -17.06 0.62
C GLN A 241 44.53 -17.59 0.35
N ARG A 242 44.65 -18.84 -0.13
CA ARG A 242 45.95 -19.40 -0.53
C ARG A 242 46.57 -18.67 -1.73
N LYS A 243 45.75 -18.19 -2.66
CA LYS A 243 46.21 -17.42 -3.83
C LYS A 243 46.73 -16.04 -3.41
N VAL A 244 45.98 -15.33 -2.57
CA VAL A 244 46.40 -14.01 -2.02
C VAL A 244 47.72 -14.11 -1.27
N ARG A 245 47.88 -15.09 -0.37
CA ARG A 245 49.14 -15.31 0.37
C ARG A 245 50.33 -15.64 -0.54
N ARG A 246 50.09 -16.29 -1.67
CA ARG A 246 51.14 -16.63 -2.64
C ARG A 246 51.58 -15.40 -3.44
N ASP A 247 50.64 -14.54 -3.80
CA ASP A 247 50.89 -13.32 -4.58
C ASP A 247 51.57 -12.25 -3.70
N GLU A 248 51.22 -12.13 -2.41
CA GLU A 248 51.89 -11.23 -1.44
C GLU A 248 53.32 -11.69 -1.08
N GLY A 249 53.58 -13.01 -1.08
CA GLY A 249 54.91 -13.56 -0.81
C GLY A 249 55.90 -13.46 -1.97
N ALA A 250 55.44 -13.08 -3.16
CA ALA A 250 56.27 -12.95 -4.36
C ALA A 250 56.83 -11.53 -4.58
N ASP A 251 56.40 -10.54 -3.78
CA ASP A 251 56.73 -9.12 -3.94
C ASP A 251 57.70 -8.58 -2.87
N GLN A 252 58.36 -9.46 -2.10
CA GLN A 252 59.52 -9.09 -1.28
C GLN A 252 60.81 -9.35 -2.05
N PRO A 253 61.53 -8.31 -2.52
CA PRO A 253 62.86 -8.50 -3.08
C PRO A 253 63.83 -8.82 -1.94
N GLY A 254 64.58 -9.92 -2.10
CA GLY A 254 65.72 -10.24 -1.25
C GLY A 254 66.93 -9.34 -1.52
#